data_AF-A0A502F8S6-F1
#
_entry.id   AF-A0A502F8S6-F1
#
_cell.length_a   1.000
_cell.length_b   1.000
_cell.length_c   1.000
_cell.angle_alpha   90.00
_cell.angle_beta   90.00
_cell.angle_gamma   90.00
#
_symmetry.space_group_name_H-M   'P 1'
#
loop_
_entity.id
_entity.type
_entity.pdbx_description
1 polymer ?
#
loop_
_entity_poly.entity_id
_entity_poly.type
_entity_poly.pdbx_seq_one_letter_code
_entity_poly.pdbx_strand_id
1 'polypeptide(L)'
;MDSWSALREEGFDILTFNDLSAAAYIEKTCAPRHLEAFRRCHHPAMRSDLFRLCYLSSSGGFYVDADDAMTEGNWRLLYGNDRLKLQPLSFDIPRQSLVAVAGFWRFDQPRPDRLYYVNNNPLVAPPGHPVLRRALERATAALLAATGPIDIQATTGPGNLTVVLAEHARERALAGLPPDYEMMREWDQVGRTRWELSYRGDKRDWRQLE
;
A
#
# COMPACT_ATOMS: atom_id res chain seq x y z
N MET A 1 -2.90 8.54 -15.21
CA MET A 1 -3.03 7.24 -15.90
C MET A 1 -2.34 7.16 -17.25
N ASP A 2 -2.40 8.18 -18.12
CA ASP A 2 -1.82 8.10 -19.48
C ASP A 2 -0.36 7.68 -19.54
N SER A 3 0.48 8.12 -18.58
CA SER A 3 1.89 7.72 -18.53
C SER A 3 2.08 6.22 -18.29
N TRP A 4 1.13 5.53 -17.66
CA TRP A 4 1.19 4.09 -17.47
C TRP A 4 0.75 3.31 -18.72
N SER A 5 0.08 3.95 -19.69
CA SER A 5 -0.48 3.29 -20.87
C SER A 5 0.56 2.58 -21.75
N ALA A 6 1.81 3.03 -21.72
CA ALA A 6 2.94 2.40 -22.40
C ALA A 6 3.16 0.95 -21.96
N LEU A 7 2.78 0.56 -20.74
CA LEU A 7 2.89 -0.82 -20.29
C LEU A 7 1.97 -1.78 -21.06
N ARG A 8 0.93 -1.30 -21.75
CA ARG A 8 0.09 -2.14 -22.61
C ARG A 8 0.88 -2.76 -23.77
N GLU A 9 1.83 -2.02 -24.32
CA GLU A 9 2.73 -2.51 -25.38
C GLU A 9 3.65 -3.63 -24.87
N GLU A 10 3.88 -3.67 -23.56
CA GLU A 10 4.67 -4.68 -22.85
C GLU A 10 3.78 -5.84 -22.32
N GLY A 11 2.50 -5.87 -22.69
CA GLY A 11 1.56 -6.95 -22.35
C GLY A 11 0.80 -6.77 -21.03
N PHE A 12 0.83 -5.58 -20.41
CA PHE A 12 0.06 -5.32 -19.20
C PHE A 12 -1.39 -4.95 -19.49
N ASP A 13 -2.30 -5.56 -18.72
CA ASP A 13 -3.66 -5.05 -18.56
C ASP A 13 -3.68 -3.91 -17.54
N ILE A 14 -4.15 -2.74 -17.97
CA ILE A 14 -4.30 -1.58 -17.09
C ILE A 14 -5.77 -1.41 -16.75
N LEU A 15 -6.10 -1.67 -15.49
CA LEU A 15 -7.44 -1.62 -14.95
C LEU A 15 -7.61 -0.41 -14.03
N THR A 16 -8.79 0.20 -14.08
CA THR A 16 -9.21 1.23 -13.12
C THR A 16 -10.52 0.81 -12.47
N PHE A 17 -10.66 1.15 -11.19
CA PHE A 17 -11.82 0.79 -10.40
C PHE A 17 -12.43 2.03 -9.76
N ASN A 18 -13.75 2.06 -9.75
CA ASN A 18 -14.56 2.94 -8.92
C ASN A 18 -15.25 2.10 -7.83
N ASP A 19 -16.00 2.75 -6.94
CA ASP A 19 -16.66 2.05 -5.82
C ASP A 19 -17.58 0.89 -6.29
N LEU A 20 -18.30 1.05 -7.41
CA LEU A 20 -19.19 0.02 -7.95
C LEU A 20 -18.43 -1.20 -8.49
N SER A 21 -17.43 -0.98 -9.33
CA SER A 21 -16.60 -2.04 -9.92
C SER A 21 -15.70 -2.71 -8.88
N ALA A 22 -15.20 -1.96 -7.89
CA ALA A 22 -14.47 -2.50 -6.75
C ALA A 22 -15.37 -3.42 -5.91
N ALA A 23 -16.58 -2.99 -5.57
CA ALA A 23 -17.54 -3.81 -4.82
C ALA A 23 -17.91 -5.09 -5.59
N ALA A 24 -18.19 -4.99 -6.89
CA ALA A 24 -18.51 -6.14 -7.74
C ALA A 24 -17.33 -7.12 -7.85
N TYR A 25 -16.09 -6.61 -7.92
CA TYR A 25 -14.90 -7.46 -7.89
C TYR A 25 -14.80 -8.20 -6.54
N ILE A 26 -14.89 -7.48 -5.41
CA ILE A 26 -14.82 -8.09 -4.07
C ILE A 26 -15.91 -9.16 -3.89
N GLU A 27 -17.14 -8.89 -4.31
CA GLU A 27 -18.25 -9.84 -4.23
C GLU A 27 -17.96 -11.13 -4.99
N LYS A 28 -17.32 -11.02 -6.16
CA LYS A 28 -16.99 -12.17 -7.01
C LYS A 28 -15.78 -12.97 -6.49
N THR A 29 -14.77 -12.31 -5.93
CA THR A 29 -13.45 -12.94 -5.70
C THR A 29 -13.10 -13.15 -4.23
N CYS A 30 -13.70 -12.38 -3.31
CA CYS A 30 -13.31 -12.35 -1.91
C CYS A 30 -14.42 -12.94 -1.02
N ALA A 31 -14.09 -13.27 0.23
CA ALA A 31 -15.09 -13.69 1.21
C ALA A 31 -16.13 -12.57 1.46
N PRO A 32 -17.42 -12.89 1.71
CA PRO A 32 -18.50 -11.91 1.90
C PRO A 32 -18.21 -10.83 2.95
N ARG A 33 -17.45 -11.18 4.00
CA ARG A 33 -17.06 -10.23 5.05
C ARG A 33 -16.20 -9.06 4.55
N HIS A 34 -15.41 -9.25 3.49
CA HIS A 34 -14.59 -8.19 2.91
C HIS A 34 -15.45 -7.16 2.18
N LEU A 35 -16.54 -7.59 1.55
CA LEU A 35 -17.52 -6.69 0.94
C LEU A 35 -18.24 -5.88 2.00
N GLU A 36 -18.61 -6.50 3.12
CA GLU A 36 -19.20 -5.80 4.26
C GLU A 36 -18.22 -4.79 4.86
N ALA A 37 -16.96 -5.17 5.07
CA ALA A 37 -15.92 -4.24 5.52
C ALA A 37 -15.71 -3.07 4.53
N PHE A 38 -15.70 -3.33 3.22
CA PHE A 38 -15.60 -2.30 2.20
C PHE A 38 -16.76 -1.29 2.27
N ARG A 39 -17.98 -1.77 2.52
CA ARG A 39 -19.17 -0.91 2.71
C ARG A 39 -19.09 -0.06 3.97
N ARG A 40 -18.33 -0.49 5.00
CA ARG A 40 -18.09 0.29 6.23
C ARG A 40 -17.00 1.35 6.10
N CYS A 41 -16.19 1.32 5.04
CA CYS A 41 -15.20 2.36 4.80
C CYS A 41 -15.89 3.69 4.46
N HIS A 42 -15.92 4.62 5.43
CA HIS A 42 -16.56 5.93 5.27
C HIS A 42 -15.76 6.87 4.35
N HIS A 43 -14.43 6.74 4.31
CA HIS A 43 -13.57 7.61 3.52
C HIS A 43 -13.08 6.93 2.21
N PRO A 44 -12.97 7.67 1.07
CA PRO A 44 -12.43 7.12 -0.17
C PRO A 44 -11.02 6.50 -0.04
N ALA A 45 -10.16 7.09 0.79
CA ALA A 45 -8.83 6.53 1.07
C ALA A 45 -8.92 5.11 1.66
N MET A 46 -9.81 4.90 2.63
CA MET A 46 -10.03 3.59 3.24
C MET A 46 -10.57 2.56 2.24
N ARG A 47 -11.47 2.99 1.34
CA ARG A 47 -12.00 2.12 0.28
C ARG A 47 -10.88 1.67 -0.65
N SER A 48 -10.04 2.61 -1.10
CA SER A 48 -8.88 2.30 -1.95
C SER A 48 -7.84 1.40 -1.24
N ASP A 49 -7.54 1.70 0.02
CA ASP A 49 -6.63 0.93 0.87
C ASP A 49 -7.10 -0.51 1.08
N LEU A 50 -8.39 -0.73 1.36
CA LEU A 50 -8.93 -2.08 1.50
C LEU A 50 -8.98 -2.80 0.15
N PHE A 51 -9.43 -2.11 -0.90
CA PHE A 51 -9.60 -2.70 -2.22
C PHE A 51 -8.27 -3.15 -2.84
N ARG A 52 -7.17 -2.39 -2.70
CA ARG A 52 -5.86 -2.82 -3.21
C ARG A 52 -5.39 -4.12 -2.54
N LEU A 53 -5.70 -4.31 -1.26
CA LEU A 53 -5.40 -5.56 -0.54
C LEU A 53 -6.28 -6.71 -1.06
N CYS A 54 -7.58 -6.49 -1.28
CA CYS A 54 -8.48 -7.47 -1.90
C CYS A 54 -7.97 -7.92 -3.29
N TYR A 55 -7.65 -6.94 -4.14
CA TYR A 55 -7.21 -7.18 -5.50
C TYR A 55 -5.90 -7.95 -5.53
N LEU A 56 -4.84 -7.41 -4.90
CA LEU A 56 -3.51 -8.03 -4.93
C LEU A 56 -3.47 -9.37 -4.19
N SER A 57 -4.25 -9.56 -3.13
CA SER A 57 -4.31 -10.87 -2.46
C SER A 57 -4.93 -11.94 -3.35
N SER A 58 -5.86 -11.57 -4.24
CA SER A 58 -6.59 -12.53 -5.10
C SER A 58 -5.89 -12.74 -6.45
N SER A 59 -5.46 -11.65 -7.08
CA SER A 59 -4.94 -11.64 -8.45
C SER A 59 -3.45 -11.33 -8.55
N GLY A 60 -2.83 -10.81 -7.48
CA GLY A 60 -1.47 -10.28 -7.55
C GLY A 60 -1.36 -9.10 -8.51
N GLY A 61 -0.15 -8.87 -9.01
CA GLY A 61 0.15 -7.81 -9.96
C GLY A 61 0.69 -6.56 -9.29
N PHE A 62 0.33 -5.41 -9.84
CA PHE A 62 0.88 -4.10 -9.47
C PHE A 62 -0.25 -3.09 -9.25
N TYR A 63 -0.27 -2.54 -8.04
CA TYR A 63 -1.12 -1.42 -7.68
C TYR A 63 -0.29 -0.13 -7.63
N VAL A 64 -0.85 0.93 -8.20
CA VAL A 64 -0.34 2.30 -8.09
C VAL A 64 -1.51 3.28 -7.96
N ASP A 65 -1.34 4.36 -7.20
CA ASP A 65 -2.35 5.40 -7.09
C ASP A 65 -2.57 6.13 -8.43
N ALA A 66 -3.81 6.56 -8.69
CA ALA A 66 -4.20 7.11 -10.00
C ALA A 66 -3.55 8.46 -10.32
N ASP A 67 -3.11 9.18 -9.29
CA ASP A 67 -2.39 10.45 -9.33
C ASP A 67 -0.86 10.30 -9.32
N ASP A 68 -0.34 9.07 -9.37
CA ASP A 68 1.06 8.84 -9.70
C ASP A 68 1.24 8.72 -11.22
N ALA A 69 2.31 9.35 -11.72
CA ALA A 69 2.72 9.26 -13.10
C ALA A 69 3.98 8.42 -13.23
N MET A 70 3.98 7.47 -14.17
CA MET A 70 5.18 6.75 -14.59
C MET A 70 6.26 7.71 -15.09
N THR A 71 7.50 7.44 -14.72
CA THR A 71 8.71 8.12 -15.16
C THR A 71 9.64 7.17 -15.93
N GLU A 72 10.81 7.64 -16.35
CA GLU A 72 11.75 6.89 -17.20
C GLU A 72 12.57 5.82 -16.47
N GLY A 73 12.35 5.63 -15.16
CA GLY A 73 13.05 4.63 -14.37
C GLY A 73 12.73 3.20 -14.78
N ASN A 74 13.59 2.28 -14.37
CA ASN A 74 13.51 0.89 -14.78
C ASN A 74 12.42 0.12 -14.02
N TRP A 75 11.17 0.25 -14.46
CA TRP A 75 10.01 -0.46 -13.91
C TRP A 75 10.15 -1.99 -13.98
N ARG A 76 10.97 -2.53 -14.88
CA ARG A 76 11.16 -3.99 -15.03
C ARG A 76 11.74 -4.63 -13.77
N LEU A 77 12.48 -3.86 -12.96
CA LEU A 77 13.01 -4.34 -11.67
C LEU A 77 11.91 -4.79 -10.71
N LEU A 78 10.68 -4.27 -10.85
CA LEU A 78 9.53 -4.68 -10.03
C LEU A 78 9.12 -6.13 -10.26
N TYR A 79 9.45 -6.70 -11.42
CA TYR A 79 9.06 -8.05 -11.85
C TYR A 79 10.24 -9.04 -11.90
N GLY A 80 11.38 -8.70 -11.28
CA GLY A 80 12.56 -9.56 -11.29
C GLY A 80 12.42 -10.87 -10.50
N ASN A 81 11.37 -11.02 -9.67
CA ASN A 81 11.09 -12.21 -8.86
C ASN A 81 9.64 -12.19 -8.33
N ASP A 82 9.24 -13.21 -7.57
CA ASP A 82 7.89 -13.34 -6.97
C ASP A 82 7.77 -12.84 -5.51
N ARG A 83 8.65 -11.94 -5.06
CA ARG A 83 8.57 -11.36 -3.71
C ARG A 83 7.53 -10.23 -3.63
N LEU A 84 7.07 -9.89 -2.43
CA LEU A 84 6.32 -8.64 -2.21
C LEU A 84 7.25 -7.43 -2.28
N LYS A 85 6.96 -6.43 -3.13
CA LYS A 85 7.73 -5.19 -3.21
C LYS A 85 6.98 -4.06 -2.52
N LEU A 86 7.69 -3.37 -1.63
CA LEU A 86 7.16 -2.29 -0.79
C LEU A 86 8.09 -1.08 -0.81
N GLN A 87 7.53 0.13 -0.86
CA GLN A 87 8.34 1.33 -0.71
C GLN A 87 8.55 1.60 0.79
N PRO A 88 9.80 1.66 1.28
CA PRO A 88 10.05 2.04 2.65
C PRO A 88 10.00 3.56 2.80
N LEU A 89 9.44 4.05 3.91
CA LEU A 89 9.35 5.47 4.24
C LEU A 89 9.85 5.72 5.66
N SER A 90 10.39 6.92 5.87
CA SER A 90 10.72 7.41 7.19
C SER A 90 10.20 8.83 7.38
N PHE A 91 9.63 9.10 8.55
CA PHE A 91 9.14 10.41 8.94
C PHE A 91 9.99 10.94 10.10
N ASP A 92 10.54 12.13 9.92
CA ASP A 92 11.30 12.87 10.92
C ASP A 92 10.31 13.60 11.83
N ILE A 93 10.22 13.16 13.09
CA ILE A 93 9.24 13.68 14.05
C ILE A 93 9.52 15.16 14.36
N PRO A 94 10.76 15.58 14.70
CA PRO A 94 11.04 16.99 14.95
C PRO A 94 10.74 17.91 13.76
N ARG A 95 11.09 17.49 12.55
CA ARG A 95 10.90 18.30 11.33
C ARG A 95 9.51 18.16 10.71
N GLN A 96 8.66 17.28 11.23
CA GLN A 96 7.33 16.99 10.70
C GLN A 96 7.33 16.73 9.17
N SER A 97 8.30 15.97 8.68
CA SER A 97 8.50 15.75 7.24
C SER A 97 9.06 14.37 6.91
N LEU A 98 8.86 13.93 5.68
CA LEU A 98 9.46 12.70 5.18
C LEU A 98 10.98 12.87 4.98
N VAL A 99 11.73 11.84 5.36
CA VAL A 99 13.16 11.75 5.11
C VAL A 99 13.37 11.36 3.64
N ALA A 100 14.23 12.10 2.93
CA ALA A 100 14.61 11.76 1.57
C ALA A 100 15.25 10.36 1.50
N VAL A 101 14.97 9.62 0.42
CA VAL A 101 15.42 8.24 0.18
C VAL A 101 16.95 8.08 0.34
N ALA A 102 17.74 9.06 -0.10
CA ALA A 102 19.20 9.06 0.06
C ALA A 102 19.67 9.03 1.53
N GLY A 103 18.87 9.54 2.46
CA GLY A 103 19.11 9.54 3.91
C GLY A 103 18.49 8.36 4.65
N PHE A 104 17.75 7.50 3.93
CA PHE A 104 16.99 6.37 4.50
C PHE A 104 17.90 5.17 4.82
N TRP A 105 18.88 4.88 3.97
CA TRP A 105 19.68 3.64 4.02
C TRP A 105 20.86 3.66 4.99
N ARG A 106 21.01 4.71 5.80
CA ARG A 106 22.06 4.82 6.83
C ARG A 106 21.54 4.21 8.13
N PHE A 107 21.79 2.91 8.30
CA PHE A 107 21.38 2.12 9.48
C PHE A 107 22.47 2.01 10.55
N ASP A 108 23.46 2.88 10.54
CA ASP A 108 24.58 2.81 11.46
C ASP A 108 24.17 3.13 12.91
N GLN A 109 23.05 3.83 13.13
CA GLN A 109 22.55 4.14 14.48
C GLN A 109 21.01 4.14 14.56
N PRO A 110 20.42 3.63 15.67
CA PRO A 110 19.00 3.85 15.97
C PRO A 110 18.66 5.33 16.01
N ARG A 111 17.58 5.72 15.33
CA ARG A 111 17.10 7.11 15.25
C ARG A 111 15.73 7.19 15.91
N PRO A 112 15.67 7.43 17.24
CA PRO A 112 14.39 7.50 17.96
C PRO A 112 13.55 8.72 17.55
N ASP A 113 14.16 9.70 16.88
CA ASP A 113 13.54 10.87 16.25
C ASP A 113 12.80 10.55 14.94
N ARG A 114 12.79 9.27 14.52
CA ARG A 114 12.22 8.84 13.25
C ARG A 114 11.21 7.72 13.42
N LEU A 115 10.10 7.84 12.69
CA LEU A 115 9.19 6.73 12.43
C LEU A 115 9.62 6.03 11.15
N TYR A 116 9.56 4.70 11.14
CA TYR A 116 9.83 3.86 9.97
C TYR A 116 8.58 3.05 9.66
N TYR A 117 8.16 3.06 8.40
CA TYR A 117 6.99 2.34 7.94
C TYR A 117 7.14 1.99 6.47
N VAL A 118 6.31 1.07 5.97
CA VAL A 118 6.20 0.81 4.54
C VAL A 118 4.98 1.53 4.01
N ASN A 119 5.14 2.15 2.84
CA ASN A 119 4.02 2.70 2.10
C ASN A 119 3.10 1.57 1.64
N ASN A 120 1.82 1.88 1.44
CA ASN A 120 0.85 0.97 0.82
C ASN A 120 0.56 1.33 -0.65
N ASN A 121 1.33 2.27 -1.21
CA ASN A 121 1.40 2.60 -2.64
C ASN A 121 2.88 2.89 -3.00
N PRO A 122 3.43 2.31 -4.06
CA PRO A 122 2.89 1.20 -4.84
C PRO A 122 2.97 -0.11 -4.06
N LEU A 123 2.31 -1.14 -4.60
CA LEU A 123 2.45 -2.51 -4.14
C LEU A 123 2.58 -3.45 -5.33
N VAL A 124 3.56 -4.35 -5.28
CA VAL A 124 3.73 -5.40 -6.29
C VAL A 124 3.87 -6.74 -5.59
N ALA A 125 3.04 -7.72 -5.94
CA ALA A 125 3.07 -9.02 -5.28
C ALA A 125 2.51 -10.13 -6.16
N PRO A 126 2.92 -11.40 -5.95
CA PRO A 126 2.16 -12.53 -6.47
C PRO A 126 0.81 -12.64 -5.76
N PRO A 127 -0.19 -13.32 -6.38
CA PRO A 127 -1.44 -13.63 -5.70
C PRO A 127 -1.17 -14.46 -4.45
N GLY A 128 -1.94 -14.22 -3.39
CA GLY A 128 -1.90 -14.99 -2.17
C GLY A 128 -0.75 -14.68 -1.20
N HIS A 129 0.04 -13.62 -1.43
CA HIS A 129 1.16 -13.29 -0.55
C HIS A 129 0.70 -13.12 0.93
N PRO A 130 1.33 -13.81 1.91
CA PRO A 130 0.84 -13.86 3.30
C PRO A 130 0.65 -12.50 3.97
N VAL A 131 1.56 -11.56 3.75
CA VAL A 131 1.47 -10.20 4.30
C VAL A 131 0.20 -9.49 3.83
N LEU A 132 -0.16 -9.57 2.54
CA LEU A 132 -1.33 -8.88 2.01
C LEU A 132 -2.62 -9.52 2.53
N ARG A 133 -2.67 -10.86 2.60
CA ARG A 133 -3.82 -11.58 3.16
C ARG A 133 -4.03 -11.22 4.64
N ARG A 134 -2.96 -11.23 5.44
CA ARG A 134 -3.05 -10.88 6.87
C ARG A 134 -3.44 -9.42 7.06
N ALA A 135 -2.90 -8.49 6.26
CA ALA A 135 -3.29 -7.09 6.29
C ALA A 135 -4.77 -6.89 5.92
N LEU A 136 -5.26 -7.59 4.89
CA LEU A 136 -6.68 -7.59 4.51
C LEU A 136 -7.56 -8.09 5.66
N GLU A 137 -7.15 -9.18 6.30
CA GLU A 137 -7.93 -9.78 7.40
C GLU A 137 -7.97 -8.90 8.64
N ARG A 138 -6.82 -8.31 9.00
CA ARG A 138 -6.72 -7.36 10.10
C ARG A 138 -7.60 -6.12 9.87
N ALA A 139 -7.53 -5.53 8.67
CA ALA A 139 -8.38 -4.40 8.30
C ALA A 139 -9.87 -4.76 8.34
N THR A 140 -10.22 -5.91 7.78
CA THR A 140 -11.61 -6.41 7.75
C THR A 140 -12.14 -6.61 9.17
N ALA A 141 -11.40 -7.27 10.05
CA ALA A 141 -11.81 -7.47 11.44
C ALA A 141 -12.00 -6.14 12.18
N ALA A 142 -11.08 -5.18 12.01
CA ALA A 142 -11.17 -3.87 12.63
C ALA A 142 -12.41 -3.09 12.16
N LEU A 143 -12.68 -3.06 10.85
CA LEU A 143 -13.85 -2.38 10.27
C LEU A 143 -15.18 -2.99 10.75
N LEU A 144 -15.25 -4.32 10.89
CA LEU A 144 -16.46 -5.00 11.34
C LEU A 144 -16.68 -4.86 12.85
N ALA A 145 -15.62 -4.74 13.63
CA ALA A 145 -15.69 -4.53 15.08
C ALA A 145 -15.89 -3.05 15.48
N ALA A 146 -15.58 -2.11 14.60
CA ALA A 146 -15.68 -0.69 14.89
C ALA A 146 -17.11 -0.25 15.23
N THR A 147 -17.26 0.40 16.38
CA THR A 147 -18.50 1.06 16.83
C THR A 147 -18.39 2.59 16.83
N GLY A 148 -17.24 3.13 16.43
CA GLY A 148 -16.93 4.57 16.44
C GLY A 148 -15.83 4.92 15.43
N PRO A 149 -15.25 6.13 15.52
CA PRO A 149 -14.17 6.56 14.64
C PRO A 149 -12.98 5.60 14.69
N ILE A 150 -12.31 5.43 13.54
CA ILE A 150 -11.13 4.58 13.42
C ILE A 150 -10.00 5.34 12.75
N ASP A 151 -8.77 5.05 13.18
CA ASP A 151 -7.57 5.59 12.56
C ASP A 151 -7.37 4.94 11.19
N ILE A 152 -7.41 5.74 10.14
CA ILE A 152 -7.32 5.27 8.75
C ILE A 152 -5.96 4.62 8.49
N GLN A 153 -4.87 5.22 8.99
CA GLN A 153 -3.50 4.76 8.73
C GLN A 153 -3.24 3.39 9.38
N ALA A 154 -3.70 3.20 10.61
CA ALA A 154 -3.54 1.98 11.39
C ALA A 154 -4.53 0.88 11.01
N THR A 155 -5.68 1.23 10.43
CA THR A 155 -6.74 0.27 10.06
C THR A 155 -6.58 -0.25 8.64
N THR A 156 -6.65 0.63 7.64
CA THR A 156 -6.57 0.24 6.21
C THR A 156 -5.25 0.66 5.57
N GLY A 157 -4.63 1.72 6.09
CA GLY A 157 -3.48 2.36 5.49
C GLY A 157 -2.11 1.72 5.78
N PRO A 158 -1.03 2.49 5.58
CA PRO A 158 0.37 2.05 5.75
C PRO A 158 0.71 1.43 7.12
N GLY A 159 0.08 1.86 8.21
CA GLY A 159 0.36 1.34 9.55
C GLY A 159 -0.05 -0.12 9.70
N ASN A 160 -1.24 -0.47 9.21
CA ASN A 160 -1.71 -1.85 9.18
C ASN A 160 -0.70 -2.75 8.45
N LEU A 161 -0.29 -2.34 7.25
CA LEU A 161 0.66 -3.08 6.42
C LEU A 161 2.03 -3.21 7.08
N THR A 162 2.49 -2.15 7.74
CA THR A 162 3.78 -2.12 8.47
C THR A 162 3.79 -3.10 9.63
N VAL A 163 2.75 -3.12 10.46
CA VAL A 163 2.64 -4.06 11.58
C VAL A 163 2.68 -5.50 11.08
N VAL A 164 1.86 -5.82 10.08
CA VAL A 164 1.78 -7.18 9.53
C VAL A 164 3.10 -7.60 8.87
N LEU A 165 3.78 -6.71 8.16
CA LEU A 165 5.09 -6.99 7.60
C LEU A 165 6.13 -7.28 8.67
N ALA A 166 6.16 -6.48 9.74
CA ALA A 166 7.11 -6.66 10.84
C ALA A 166 6.89 -7.99 11.58
N GLU A 167 5.63 -8.36 11.83
CA GLU A 167 5.26 -9.66 12.39
C GLU A 167 5.72 -10.81 11.49
N HIS A 168 5.40 -10.76 10.19
CA HIS A 168 5.79 -11.76 9.20
C HIS A 168 7.31 -11.89 9.05
N ALA A 169 8.03 -10.76 9.02
CA ALA A 169 9.49 -10.72 8.96
C ALA A 169 10.12 -11.42 10.18
N ARG A 170 9.58 -11.13 11.38
CA ARG A 170 10.04 -11.78 12.62
C ARG A 170 9.78 -13.27 12.62
N GLU A 171 8.58 -13.71 12.22
CA GLU A 171 8.23 -15.13 12.12
C GLU A 171 9.17 -15.89 11.18
N ARG A 172 9.44 -15.33 9.99
CA ARG A 172 10.37 -15.94 9.03
C ARG A 172 11.79 -16.01 9.57
N ALA A 173 12.27 -14.95 10.22
CA ALA A 173 13.59 -14.93 10.84
C ALA A 173 13.73 -16.00 11.94
N LEU A 174 12.71 -16.15 12.81
CA LEU A 174 12.69 -17.20 13.84
C LEU A 174 12.64 -18.61 13.24
N ALA A 175 12.03 -18.77 12.07
CA ALA A 175 12.00 -20.03 11.32
C ALA A 175 13.26 -20.27 10.46
N GLY A 176 14.24 -19.35 10.45
CA GLY A 176 15.44 -19.45 9.61
C GLY A 176 15.16 -19.32 8.10
N LEU A 177 14.03 -18.73 7.73
CA LEU A 177 13.62 -18.54 6.34
C LEU A 177 14.08 -17.17 5.82
N PRO A 178 14.53 -17.06 4.56
CA PRO A 178 14.86 -15.77 3.96
C PRO A 178 13.59 -14.91 3.80
N PRO A 179 13.73 -13.57 3.74
CA PRO A 179 12.63 -12.68 3.38
C PRO A 179 12.02 -13.04 2.02
N ASP A 180 10.69 -13.04 1.96
CA ASP A 180 9.88 -13.15 0.75
C ASP A 180 9.36 -11.77 0.28
N TYR A 181 9.97 -10.70 0.77
CA TYR A 181 9.66 -9.31 0.43
C TYR A 181 10.94 -8.51 0.14
N GLU A 182 10.80 -7.42 -0.59
CA GLU A 182 11.88 -6.51 -1.00
C GLU A 182 11.46 -5.06 -0.84
N MET A 183 12.41 -4.24 -0.40
CA MET A 183 12.21 -2.80 -0.26
C MET A 183 12.64 -2.09 -1.54
N MET A 184 11.70 -1.39 -2.19
CA MET A 184 11.95 -0.60 -3.39
C MET A 184 12.78 0.63 -3.03
N ARG A 185 14.04 0.64 -3.47
CA ARG A 185 14.98 1.71 -3.15
C ARG A 185 14.83 2.94 -4.02
N GLU A 186 14.28 2.79 -5.21
CA GLU A 186 14.30 3.80 -6.27
C GLU A 186 12.91 3.98 -6.88
N TRP A 187 11.86 3.84 -6.07
CA TRP A 187 10.48 4.02 -6.55
C TRP A 187 10.26 5.41 -7.16
N ASP A 188 10.88 6.43 -6.59
CA ASP A 188 10.84 7.83 -7.07
C ASP A 188 11.39 8.00 -8.50
N GLN A 189 12.19 7.06 -8.98
CA GLN A 189 12.65 7.01 -10.37
C GLN A 189 11.64 6.34 -11.30
N VAL A 190 10.71 5.54 -10.78
CA VAL A 190 9.69 4.79 -11.55
C VAL A 190 8.32 5.47 -11.55
N GLY A 191 7.89 6.02 -10.41
CA GLY A 191 6.61 6.66 -10.24
C GLY A 191 6.69 7.87 -9.31
N ARG A 192 5.99 8.94 -9.66
CA ARG A 192 5.90 10.15 -8.82
C ARG A 192 4.52 10.78 -8.88
N THR A 193 4.06 11.30 -7.74
CA THR A 193 2.87 12.14 -7.69
C THR A 193 3.19 13.44 -8.45
N ARG A 194 2.46 13.69 -9.55
CA ARG A 194 2.74 14.84 -10.43
C ARG A 194 1.87 16.06 -10.11
N TRP A 195 0.74 15.85 -9.45
CA TRP A 195 -0.28 16.88 -9.30
C TRP A 195 -0.37 17.40 -7.87
N GLU A 196 -0.57 18.71 -7.75
CA GLU A 196 -1.04 19.31 -6.51
C GLU A 196 -2.50 18.92 -6.29
N LEU A 197 -2.72 18.08 -5.29
CA LEU A 197 -4.05 17.56 -4.99
C LEU A 197 -4.80 18.55 -4.12
N SER A 198 -5.76 19.27 -4.71
CA SER A 198 -6.54 20.31 -4.01
C SER A 198 -7.21 19.82 -2.72
N TYR A 199 -7.57 18.53 -2.65
CA TYR A 199 -8.21 17.93 -1.48
C TYR A 199 -7.29 17.86 -0.25
N ARG A 200 -5.97 17.94 -0.41
CA ARG A 200 -5.01 17.94 0.71
C ARG A 200 -5.07 19.24 1.54
N GLY A 201 -5.69 20.29 1.00
CA GLY A 201 -5.86 21.57 1.69
C GLY A 201 -7.20 21.74 2.40
N ASP A 202 -8.07 20.74 2.40
CA ASP A 202 -9.43 20.86 2.95
C ASP A 202 -9.91 19.59 3.67
N LYS A 203 -11.18 19.57 4.10
CA LYS A 203 -11.82 18.52 4.90
C LYS A 203 -11.85 17.14 4.24
N ARG A 204 -11.49 17.04 2.95
CA ARG A 204 -11.34 15.78 2.24
C ARG A 204 -9.97 15.13 2.50
N ASP A 205 -9.01 15.84 3.09
CA ASP A 205 -7.78 15.20 3.58
C ASP A 205 -8.12 14.36 4.81
N TRP A 206 -7.88 13.06 4.68
CA TRP A 206 -8.10 12.11 5.78
C TRP A 206 -7.25 12.43 7.01
N ARG A 207 -6.14 13.16 6.86
CA ARG A 207 -5.28 13.61 7.97
C ARG A 207 -5.93 14.68 8.85
N GLN A 208 -7.02 15.27 8.38
CA GLN A 208 -7.79 16.28 9.11
C GLN A 208 -9.07 15.71 9.75
N LEU A 209 -9.31 14.40 9.60
CA LEU A 209 -10.42 13.73 10.26
C LEU A 209 -10.03 13.44 11.71
N GLU A 210 -10.76 14.04 12.65
CA GLU A 210 -10.67 13.79 14.10
C GLU A 210 -11.32 12.45 14.49
#